data_AF-A0A8X7BAT0-F1
#
_entry.id   AF-A0A8X7BAT0-F1
#
_cell.length_a   1.000
_cell.length_b   1.000
_cell.length_c   1.000
_cell.angle_alpha   90.00
_cell.angle_beta   90.00
_cell.angle_gamma   90.00
#
_symmetry.space_group_name_H-M   'P 1'
#
loop_
_entity.id
_entity.type
_entity.pdbx_description
1 polymer ?
#
loop_
_entity_poly.entity_id
_entity_poly.type
_entity_poly.pdbx_seq_one_letter_code
_entity_poly.pdbx_strand_id
1 'polypeptide(L)'
;MMNNVIEATILTGKFKGEDVLLPRIPMIPTDMPFEFKRLQFPVRLAFAMTINKAQGHSLQVCGLNLENPCFSHGQLYVACSRVGKHSDLFVYAPDGKTRNIVYPTALQ
;
A
#
# COMPACT_ATOMS: atom_id res chain seq x y z
N MET A 1 13.80 -30.60 -3.15
CA MET A 1 13.25 -29.24 -3.35
C MET A 1 11.82 -29.22 -2.85
N MET A 2 11.41 -28.22 -2.07
CA MET A 2 9.98 -27.99 -1.81
C MET A 2 9.34 -27.53 -3.12
N ASN A 3 8.34 -28.28 -3.61
CA ASN A 3 7.57 -27.88 -4.78
C ASN A 3 6.62 -26.73 -4.39
N ASN A 4 6.50 -25.70 -5.23
CA ASN A 4 5.59 -24.55 -5.09
C ASN A 4 5.94 -23.53 -3.99
N VAL A 5 7.17 -23.04 -3.98
CA VAL A 5 7.67 -21.97 -3.11
C VAL A 5 8.28 -20.85 -3.96
N ILE A 6 8.16 -19.60 -3.53
CA ILE A 6 8.90 -18.48 -4.13
C ILE A 6 10.20 -18.31 -3.34
N GLU A 7 11.33 -18.38 -4.03
CA GLU A 7 12.64 -18.00 -3.50
C GLU A 7 12.92 -16.53 -3.88
N ALA A 8 13.32 -15.72 -2.91
CA ALA A 8 13.59 -14.30 -3.12
C ALA A 8 14.69 -13.81 -2.17
N THR A 9 15.48 -12.83 -2.61
CA THR A 9 16.48 -12.16 -1.78
C THR A 9 15.90 -10.87 -1.17
N ILE A 10 16.13 -10.65 0.11
CA ILE A 10 15.66 -9.45 0.81
C ILE A 10 16.52 -8.24 0.41
N LEU A 11 15.91 -7.21 -0.19
CA LEU A 11 16.66 -6.05 -0.69
C LEU A 11 16.92 -4.97 0.37
N THR A 12 16.12 -4.89 1.43
CA THR A 12 16.14 -3.80 2.42
C THR A 12 15.89 -4.28 3.85
N GLY A 13 16.18 -3.43 4.85
CA GLY A 13 15.92 -3.73 6.27
C GLY A 13 17.00 -4.57 6.95
N LYS A 14 16.65 -5.15 8.11
CA LYS A 14 17.59 -5.84 9.02
C LYS A 14 18.21 -7.10 8.41
N PHE A 15 17.48 -7.79 7.54
CA PHE A 15 17.86 -9.08 6.94
C PHE A 15 18.28 -8.94 5.47
N LYS A 16 18.77 -7.76 5.07
CA LYS A 16 19.15 -7.48 3.69
C LYS A 16 20.23 -8.46 3.21
N GLY A 17 20.04 -9.01 2.02
CA GLY A 17 20.96 -9.95 1.38
C GLY A 17 20.70 -11.42 1.72
N GLU A 18 19.80 -11.70 2.66
CA GLU A 18 19.39 -13.07 2.97
C GLU A 18 18.34 -13.55 1.96
N ASP A 19 18.44 -14.83 1.59
CA ASP A 19 17.43 -15.52 0.79
C ASP A 19 16.32 -16.05 1.68
N VAL A 20 15.08 -15.83 1.25
CA VAL A 20 13.87 -16.28 1.94
C VAL A 20 13.02 -17.14 1.01
N LEU A 21 12.45 -18.18 1.60
CA LEU A 21 11.47 -19.05 0.98
C LEU A 21 10.07 -18.63 1.43
N LEU A 22 9.23 -18.21 0.48
CA LEU A 22 7.86 -17.76 0.70
C LEU A 22 6.86 -18.85 0.27
N PRO A 23 6.27 -19.61 1.21
CA PRO A 23 5.24 -20.58 0.90
C PRO A 23 3.89 -19.89 0.66
N ARG A 24 2.93 -20.62 0.09
CA ARG A 24 1.54 -20.15 0.03
C ARG A 24 0.92 -20.17 1.43
N ILE A 25 0.27 -19.09 1.82
CA ILE A 25 -0.44 -18.96 3.09
C ILE A 25 -1.96 -19.10 2.89
N PRO A 26 -2.68 -19.76 3.80
CA PRO A 26 -4.14 -19.79 3.77
C PRO A 26 -4.71 -18.50 4.35
N MET A 27 -5.63 -17.86 3.61
CA MET A 27 -6.45 -16.76 4.08
C MET A 27 -7.89 -17.24 4.21
N ILE A 28 -8.40 -17.24 5.44
CA ILE A 28 -9.73 -17.73 5.80
C ILE A 28 -10.52 -16.55 6.38
N PRO A 29 -11.45 -15.94 5.61
CA PRO A 29 -12.36 -14.93 6.15
C PRO A 29 -13.35 -15.57 7.14
N THR A 30 -13.71 -14.82 8.17
CA THR A 30 -14.65 -15.25 9.22
C THR A 30 -16.07 -14.67 9.03
N ASP A 31 -16.25 -13.80 8.05
CA ASP A 31 -17.44 -12.99 7.80
C ASP A 31 -18.28 -13.49 6.61
N MET A 32 -18.11 -14.75 6.21
CA MET A 32 -18.80 -15.35 5.08
C MET A 32 -19.86 -16.37 5.56
N PRO A 33 -21.00 -16.50 4.86
CA PRO A 33 -22.03 -17.48 5.21
C PRO A 33 -21.63 -18.94 4.88
N PHE A 34 -20.40 -19.17 4.42
CA PHE A 34 -19.85 -20.47 4.08
C PHE A 34 -18.35 -20.52 4.39
N GLU A 35 -17.81 -21.73 4.54
CA GLU A 35 -16.37 -21.93 4.71
C GLU A 35 -15.63 -21.57 3.42
N PHE A 36 -14.81 -20.52 3.48
CA PHE A 36 -13.96 -20.10 2.37
C PHE A 36 -12.49 -20.11 2.77
N LYS A 37 -11.63 -20.65 1.92
CA LYS A 37 -10.18 -20.65 2.10
C LYS A 37 -9.48 -20.29 0.81
N ARG A 38 -8.76 -19.17 0.80
CA ARG A 38 -7.90 -18.77 -0.31
C ARG A 38 -6.45 -19.09 0.02
N LEU A 39 -5.83 -19.98 -0.75
CA LEU A 39 -4.40 -20.28 -0.63
C LEU A 39 -3.61 -19.42 -1.61
N GLN A 40 -2.72 -18.54 -1.13
CA GLN A 40 -1.98 -17.63 -2.01
C GLN A 40 -0.58 -17.31 -1.49
N PHE A 41 0.36 -17.00 -2.38
CA PHE A 41 1.66 -16.47 -1.96
C PHE A 41 1.50 -15.08 -1.31
N PRO A 42 2.21 -14.78 -0.22
CA PRO A 42 2.12 -13.49 0.48
C PRO A 42 2.89 -12.39 -0.27
N VAL A 43 2.68 -12.25 -1.57
CA VAL A 43 3.34 -11.27 -2.42
C VAL A 43 2.33 -10.54 -3.29
N ARG A 44 2.61 -9.27 -3.57
CA ARG A 44 1.84 -8.42 -4.48
C ARG A 44 2.80 -7.51 -5.21
N LEU A 45 2.58 -7.29 -6.51
CA LEU A 45 3.27 -6.23 -7.24
C LEU A 45 2.97 -4.88 -6.59
N ALA A 46 4.01 -4.15 -6.19
CA ALA A 46 3.90 -2.96 -5.36
C ALA A 46 4.55 -1.71 -5.98
N PHE A 47 4.83 -1.71 -7.29
CA PHE A 47 5.40 -0.53 -7.96
C PHE A 47 4.46 0.69 -7.86
N ALA A 48 3.16 0.45 -8.00
CA ALA A 48 2.12 1.43 -7.75
C ALA A 48 0.99 0.79 -6.93
N MET A 49 0.45 1.53 -5.97
CA MET A 49 -0.70 1.11 -5.18
C MET A 49 -1.66 2.26 -4.99
N THR A 50 -2.93 1.93 -4.77
CA THR A 50 -3.95 2.95 -4.46
C THR A 50 -3.74 3.50 -3.06
N ILE A 51 -4.17 4.74 -2.83
CA ILE A 51 -4.07 5.41 -1.53
C ILE A 51 -4.70 4.55 -0.41
N ASN A 52 -5.86 3.96 -0.67
CA ASN A 52 -6.55 3.09 0.29
C ASN A 52 -5.75 1.84 0.64
N LYS A 53 -4.94 1.31 -0.30
CA LYS A 53 -4.07 0.16 -0.03
C LYS A 53 -2.78 0.58 0.68
N ALA A 54 -2.33 1.81 0.52
CA ALA A 54 -1.19 2.36 1.25
C ALA A 54 -1.52 2.73 2.71
N GLN A 55 -2.81 2.85 3.06
CA GLN A 55 -3.24 3.19 4.41
C GLN A 55 -2.69 2.19 5.43
N GLY A 56 -2.05 2.71 6.48
CA GLY A 56 -1.38 1.90 7.51
C GLY A 56 0.07 1.52 7.19
N HIS A 57 0.56 1.80 5.99
CA HIS A 57 1.97 1.62 5.63
C HIS A 57 2.78 2.91 5.78
N SER A 58 4.07 2.76 6.08
CA SER A 58 5.07 3.83 6.03
C SER A 58 6.04 3.54 4.88
N LEU A 59 6.25 4.53 4.02
CA LEU A 59 7.12 4.48 2.86
C LEU A 59 8.33 5.40 3.10
N GLN A 60 9.51 4.97 2.65
CA GLN A 60 10.71 5.81 2.73
C GLN A 60 10.65 6.97 1.73
N VAL A 61 10.20 6.69 0.51
CA VAL A 61 10.02 7.66 -0.58
C VAL A 61 8.72 7.31 -1.31
N CYS A 62 7.94 8.31 -1.73
CA CYS A 62 6.67 8.09 -2.40
C CYS A 62 6.44 9.09 -3.53
N GLY A 63 6.04 8.58 -4.70
CA GLY A 63 5.41 9.37 -5.74
C GLY A 63 3.89 9.32 -5.61
N LEU A 64 3.25 10.47 -5.49
CA LEU A 64 1.79 10.62 -5.45
C LEU A 64 1.30 11.15 -6.80
N ASN A 65 0.63 10.28 -7.57
CA ASN A 65 -0.03 10.66 -8.81
C ASN A 65 -1.46 11.15 -8.54
N LEU A 66 -1.72 12.43 -8.81
CA LEU A 66 -3.02 13.11 -8.72
C LEU A 66 -3.52 13.58 -10.09
N GLU A 67 -3.14 12.88 -11.16
CA GLU A 67 -3.74 13.06 -12.50
C GLU A 67 -5.27 13.02 -12.43
N ASN A 68 -5.82 12.13 -11.61
CA ASN A 68 -7.20 12.15 -11.18
C ASN A 68 -7.28 12.67 -9.73
N PRO A 69 -8.18 13.63 -9.42
CA PRO A 69 -8.31 14.16 -8.07
C PRO A 69 -8.82 13.09 -7.10
N CYS A 70 -8.47 13.26 -5.81
CA CYS A 70 -9.07 12.47 -4.74
C CYS A 70 -10.59 12.62 -4.76
N PHE A 71 -11.33 11.56 -4.38
CA PHE A 71 -12.79 11.51 -4.43
C PHE A 71 -13.45 11.35 -3.05
N SER A 72 -12.66 11.13 -2.00
CA SER A 72 -13.16 10.96 -0.64
C SER A 72 -12.44 11.84 0.38
N HIS A 73 -13.11 12.11 1.50
CA HIS A 73 -12.54 12.83 2.63
C HIS A 73 -11.30 12.13 3.19
N GLY A 74 -10.28 12.92 3.53
CA GLY A 74 -9.06 12.43 4.17
C GLY A 74 -8.13 11.64 3.23
N GLN A 75 -8.54 11.34 2.00
CA GLN A 75 -7.74 10.54 1.07
C GLN A 75 -6.39 11.21 0.73
N LEU A 76 -6.40 12.52 0.45
CA LEU A 76 -5.17 13.28 0.21
C LEU A 76 -4.25 13.27 1.45
N TYR A 77 -4.83 13.40 2.64
CA TYR A 77 -4.09 13.31 3.90
C TYR A 77 -3.46 11.92 4.10
N VAL A 78 -4.24 10.85 3.86
CA VAL A 78 -3.73 9.47 3.93
C VAL A 78 -2.55 9.31 2.98
N ALA A 79 -2.64 9.81 1.75
CA ALA A 79 -1.56 9.73 0.78
C ALA A 79 -0.28 10.48 1.23
N CYS A 80 -0.41 11.75 1.62
CA CYS A 80 0.73 12.57 2.03
C CYS A 80 1.39 12.06 3.32
N SER A 81 0.61 11.50 4.24
CA SER A 81 1.11 10.95 5.51
C SER A 81 1.85 9.62 5.38
N ARG A 82 1.97 9.04 4.17
CA ARG A 82 2.70 7.78 3.98
C ARG A 82 4.21 7.93 4.11
N VAL A 83 4.76 9.14 3.98
CA VAL A 83 6.19 9.41 4.14
C VAL A 83 6.46 10.28 5.36
N GLY A 84 7.65 10.10 5.96
CA GLY A 84 8.03 10.81 7.18
C GLY A 84 8.55 12.23 6.95
N LYS A 85 9.11 12.52 5.77
CA LYS A 85 9.67 13.84 5.42
C LYS A 85 9.04 14.36 4.14
N HIS A 86 8.78 15.67 4.09
CA HIS A 86 8.23 16.32 2.91
C HIS A 86 9.15 16.20 1.68
N SER A 87 10.47 16.16 1.88
CA SER A 87 11.48 16.00 0.82
C SER A 87 11.37 14.67 0.08
N ASP A 88 10.73 13.67 0.71
CA ASP A 88 10.62 12.30 0.20
C ASP A 88 9.24 12.06 -0.45
N LEU A 89 8.39 13.10 -0.52
CA LEU A 89 7.10 13.10 -1.21
C LEU A 89 7.21 13.85 -2.54
N PHE A 90 6.98 13.15 -3.64
CA PHE A 90 6.94 13.73 -4.97
C PHE A 90 5.49 13.72 -5.46
N VAL A 91 4.90 14.91 -5.65
CA VAL A 91 3.50 15.02 -6.06
C VAL A 91 3.42 15.42 -7.53
N TYR A 92 2.74 14.61 -8.33
CA TYR A 92 2.30 14.99 -9.66
C TYR A 92 0.83 15.40 -9.59
N ALA A 93 0.54 16.65 -9.94
CA ALA A 93 -0.82 17.16 -10.05
C ALA A 93 -0.91 18.03 -11.31
N PRO A 94 -1.92 17.81 -12.19
CA PRO A 94 -2.19 18.72 -13.30
C PRO A 94 -2.30 20.16 -12.79
N ASP A 95 -1.67 21.11 -13.48
CA ASP A 95 -1.66 22.54 -13.14
C ASP A 95 -1.09 22.88 -11.74
N GLY A 96 -0.40 21.93 -11.09
CA GLY A 96 0.16 22.10 -9.75
C GLY A 96 -0.90 22.22 -8.65
N LYS A 97 -2.16 21.84 -8.92
CA LYS A 97 -3.28 21.97 -7.97
C LYS A 97 -4.12 20.70 -7.92
N THR A 98 -4.74 20.45 -6.78
CA THR A 98 -5.66 19.33 -6.60
C THR A 98 -6.82 19.73 -5.69
N ARG A 99 -7.96 19.05 -5.81
CA ARG A 99 -9.12 19.27 -4.95
C ARG A 99 -8.93 18.52 -3.64
N ASN A 100 -8.87 19.25 -2.53
CA ASN A 100 -8.97 18.64 -1.21
C ASN A 100 -10.45 18.42 -0.84
N ILE A 101 -10.84 17.16 -0.63
CA ILE A 101 -12.20 16.83 -0.22
C ILE A 101 -12.28 16.81 1.30
N VAL A 102 -13.09 17.70 1.85
CA VAL A 102 -13.29 17.87 3.29
C VAL A 102 -14.76 17.74 3.61
N TYR A 103 -15.12 16.82 4.51
CA TYR A 103 -16.47 16.73 5.06
C TYR A 103 -16.54 17.59 6.32
N PRO A 104 -17.29 18.70 6.33
CA PRO A 104 -17.31 19.62 7.47
C PRO A 104 -17.75 18.96 8.78
N THR A 105 -18.61 17.95 8.71
CA THR A 105 -19.07 17.17 9.87
C THR A 105 -17.96 16.39 10.57
N ALA A 106 -16.85 16.10 9.88
CA ALA A 106 -15.70 15.40 10.47
C ALA A 106 -14.72 16.34 11.19
N LEU A 107 -14.97 17.66 11.16
CA LEU A 107 -14.14 18.68 11.80
C LEU A 107 -14.77 19.27 13.08
N GLN A 108 -15.93 18.74 13.50
CA GLN A 108 -16.63 19.14 14.73
C GLN A 108 -16.08 18.41 15.95
#